data_AF-A0A175RCI9-F1
#
_entry.id   AF-A0A175RCI9-F1
#
_cell.length_a   1.000
_cell.length_b   1.000
_cell.length_c   1.000
_cell.angle_alpha   90.00
_cell.angle_beta   90.00
_cell.angle_gamma   90.00
#
_symmetry.space_group_name_H-M   'P 1'
#
loop_
_entity.id
_entity.type
_entity.pdbx_description
1 polymer ?
#
loop_
_entity_poly.entity_id
_entity_poly.type
_entity_poly.pdbx_seq_one_letter_code
_entity_poly.pdbx_strand_id
1 'polypeptide(L)'
;MTGSYPKAEVLPGPERRRSWSTAEKLSMVQETYETDVTVSLVARRHGVAPNQLFRWRKLAAQGALVATRAQEDVVAASEYRALQAQVRELHRLLGKKTLETEILKEALEVAAGPKKALLRSLSWPKDGSR
;
A
#
# COMPACT_ATOMS: atom_id res chain seq x y z
N MET A 1 -69.04 22.32 -6.75
CA MET A 1 -67.65 22.19 -7.22
C MET A 1 -66.71 22.26 -6.03
N THR A 2 -66.27 21.12 -5.48
CA THR A 2 -65.05 21.03 -4.66
C THR A 2 -64.49 19.64 -4.86
N GLY A 3 -63.40 19.56 -5.64
CA GLY A 3 -62.82 18.31 -6.12
C GLY A 3 -62.31 17.44 -4.97
N SER A 4 -62.74 16.19 -4.97
CA SER A 4 -62.10 15.11 -4.22
C SER A 4 -60.74 14.85 -4.87
N TYR A 5 -59.66 15.28 -4.22
CA TYR A 5 -58.32 14.93 -4.66
C TYR A 5 -58.08 13.47 -4.32
N PRO A 6 -57.78 12.59 -5.31
CA PRO A 6 -57.41 11.23 -5.00
C PRO A 6 -56.14 11.27 -4.14
N LYS A 7 -56.27 10.67 -2.95
CA LYS A 7 -55.21 10.37 -1.99
C LYS A 7 -53.99 9.86 -2.75
N ALA A 8 -52.90 10.62 -2.71
CA ALA A 8 -51.64 10.21 -3.31
C ALA A 8 -51.23 8.87 -2.70
N GLU A 9 -51.40 7.79 -3.47
CA GLU A 9 -50.80 6.52 -3.16
C GLU A 9 -49.29 6.72 -3.23
N VAL A 10 -48.64 6.57 -2.09
CA VAL A 10 -47.20 6.54 -1.97
C VAL A 10 -46.73 5.33 -2.77
N LEU A 11 -46.26 5.57 -4.00
CA LEU A 11 -45.51 4.59 -4.76
C LEU A 11 -44.37 4.09 -3.85
N PRO A 12 -44.26 2.79 -3.57
CA PRO A 12 -43.14 2.28 -2.78
C PRO A 12 -41.85 2.70 -3.49
N GLY A 13 -40.94 3.29 -2.71
CA GLY A 13 -39.81 4.08 -3.19
C GLY A 13 -38.85 3.37 -4.16
N PRO A 14 -37.76 4.06 -4.57
CA PRO A 14 -36.87 3.57 -5.61
C PRO A 14 -36.34 2.19 -5.21
N GLU A 15 -36.65 1.20 -6.04
CA GLU A 15 -36.15 -0.15 -5.99
C GLU A 15 -34.69 -0.13 -5.53
N ARG A 16 -34.45 -0.59 -4.30
CA ARG A 16 -33.16 -0.52 -3.62
C ARG A 16 -32.16 -1.28 -4.47
N ARG A 17 -31.43 -0.57 -5.34
CA ARG A 17 -30.46 -1.15 -6.29
C ARG A 17 -29.67 -2.21 -5.55
N ARG A 18 -29.80 -3.46 -5.99
CA ARG A 18 -29.14 -4.61 -5.37
C ARG A 18 -27.65 -4.29 -5.17
N SER A 19 -27.23 -4.23 -3.92
CA SER A 19 -25.83 -3.98 -3.57
C SER A 19 -25.13 -5.32 -3.45
N TRP A 20 -24.08 -5.51 -4.23
CA TRP A 20 -23.25 -6.72 -4.21
C TRP A 20 -22.09 -6.54 -3.25
N SER A 21 -21.98 -7.43 -2.28
CA SER A 21 -20.81 -7.53 -1.40
C SER A 21 -19.55 -7.87 -2.19
N THR A 22 -18.38 -7.59 -1.60
CA THR A 22 -17.10 -7.94 -2.21
C THR A 22 -16.92 -9.45 -2.38
N ALA A 23 -17.41 -10.24 -1.41
CA ALA A 23 -17.41 -11.69 -1.47
C ALA A 23 -18.26 -12.20 -2.64
N GLU A 24 -19.46 -11.67 -2.83
CA GLU A 24 -20.33 -12.02 -3.98
C GLU A 24 -19.67 -11.63 -5.31
N LYS A 25 -19.08 -10.44 -5.40
CA LYS A 25 -18.34 -10.01 -6.59
C LYS A 25 -17.18 -10.94 -6.92
N LEU A 26 -16.42 -11.38 -5.91
CA LEU A 26 -15.31 -12.32 -6.10
C LEU A 26 -15.82 -13.69 -6.53
N SER A 27 -16.86 -14.21 -5.87
CA SER A 27 -17.46 -15.50 -6.24
C SER A 27 -17.92 -15.50 -7.70
N MET A 28 -18.62 -14.45 -8.13
CA MET A 28 -19.04 -14.32 -9.53
C MET A 28 -17.84 -14.19 -10.48
N VAL A 29 -16.80 -13.43 -10.10
CA VAL A 29 -15.57 -13.33 -10.92
C VAL A 29 -14.86 -14.67 -11.04
N GLN A 30 -14.77 -15.46 -9.96
CA GLN A 30 -14.17 -16.80 -9.99
C GLN A 30 -14.96 -17.75 -10.89
N GLU A 31 -16.29 -17.70 -10.83
CA GLU A 31 -17.17 -18.47 -11.72
C GLU A 31 -16.89 -18.17 -13.20
N THR A 32 -16.51 -16.93 -13.55
CA THR A 32 -16.14 -16.60 -14.95
C THR A 32 -14.82 -17.19 -15.44
N TYR A 33 -14.01 -17.79 -14.56
CA TYR A 33 -12.77 -18.47 -14.90
C TYR A 33 -12.92 -20.00 -14.98
N GLU A 34 -14.09 -20.54 -14.67
CA GLU A 34 -14.38 -21.96 -14.83
C GLU A 34 -14.37 -22.36 -16.31
N THR A 35 -13.92 -23.59 -16.58
CA THR A 35 -13.93 -24.17 -17.92
C THR A 35 -15.38 -24.24 -18.44
N ASP A 36 -15.59 -23.90 -19.70
CA ASP A 36 -16.90 -23.85 -20.38
C ASP A 36 -17.90 -22.80 -19.88
N VAL A 37 -17.49 -21.90 -18.98
CA VAL A 37 -18.34 -20.81 -18.50
C VAL A 37 -18.00 -19.49 -19.21
N THR A 38 -19.03 -18.85 -19.78
CA THR A 38 -18.89 -17.52 -20.38
C THR A 38 -19.32 -16.42 -19.42
N VAL A 39 -18.72 -15.24 -19.54
CA VAL A 39 -19.09 -14.06 -18.73
C VAL A 39 -20.59 -13.72 -18.88
N SER A 40 -21.15 -13.88 -20.08
CA SER A 40 -22.58 -13.65 -20.33
C SER A 40 -23.48 -14.65 -19.62
N LEU A 41 -23.04 -15.90 -19.45
CA LEU A 41 -23.78 -16.92 -18.70
C LEU A 41 -23.86 -16.55 -17.22
N VAL A 42 -22.71 -16.22 -16.62
CA VAL A 42 -22.61 -15.79 -15.20
C VAL A 42 -23.43 -14.52 -14.98
N ALA A 43 -23.34 -13.55 -15.89
CA ALA A 43 -24.12 -12.32 -15.86
C ALA A 43 -25.63 -12.59 -15.75
N ARG A 44 -26.16 -13.51 -16.56
CA ARG A 44 -27.57 -13.89 -16.55
C ARG A 44 -27.96 -14.62 -15.27
N ARG A 45 -27.14 -15.57 -14.80
CA ARG A 45 -27.39 -16.32 -13.56
C ARG A 45 -27.52 -15.40 -12.35
N HIS A 46 -26.70 -14.36 -12.27
CA HIS A 46 -26.67 -13.44 -11.14
C HIS A 46 -27.51 -12.17 -11.35
N GLY A 47 -28.10 -11.98 -12.53
CA GLY A 47 -28.85 -10.75 -12.85
C GLY A 47 -27.96 -9.50 -12.88
N VAL A 48 -26.70 -9.65 -13.30
CA VAL A 48 -25.69 -8.60 -13.37
C VAL A 48 -25.42 -8.25 -14.83
N ALA A 49 -25.16 -6.97 -15.12
CA ALA A 49 -24.76 -6.57 -16.47
C ALA A 49 -23.36 -7.14 -16.81
N PRO A 50 -23.14 -7.73 -18.01
CA PRO A 50 -21.83 -8.28 -18.39
C PRO A 50 -20.68 -7.28 -18.27
N ASN A 51 -20.92 -6.00 -18.59
CA ASN A 51 -19.93 -4.92 -18.45
C ASN A 51 -19.45 -4.74 -17.01
N GLN A 52 -20.33 -4.97 -16.02
CA GLN A 52 -19.99 -4.88 -14.60
C GLN A 52 -19.08 -6.05 -14.18
N LEU A 53 -19.34 -7.26 -14.70
CA LEU A 53 -18.47 -8.42 -14.51
C LEU A 53 -17.08 -8.24 -15.14
N PHE A 54 -16.98 -7.69 -16.35
CA PHE A 54 -15.69 -7.37 -16.96
C PHE A 54 -14.90 -6.35 -16.13
N ARG A 55 -15.58 -5.33 -15.61
CA ARG A 55 -14.96 -4.36 -14.70
C ARG A 55 -14.48 -5.02 -13.41
N TRP A 56 -15.27 -5.91 -12.82
CA TRP A 56 -14.88 -6.65 -11.63
C TRP A 56 -13.71 -7.61 -11.88
N ARG A 57 -13.66 -8.29 -13.03
CA ARG A 57 -12.49 -9.10 -13.44
C ARG A 57 -11.22 -8.26 -13.51
N LYS A 58 -11.29 -7.07 -14.11
CA LYS A 58 -10.15 -6.15 -14.19
C LYS A 58 -9.69 -5.69 -12.81
N LEU A 59 -10.62 -5.30 -11.94
CA LEU A 59 -10.30 -4.89 -10.57
C LEU A 59 -9.74 -6.05 -9.73
N ALA A 60 -10.23 -7.28 -9.92
CA ALA A 60 -9.73 -8.46 -9.23
C ALA A 60 -8.30 -8.82 -9.67
N ALA A 61 -8.02 -8.77 -10.98
CA ALA A 61 -6.67 -8.99 -11.52
C ALA A 61 -5.65 -7.93 -11.02
N GLN A 62 -6.11 -6.72 -10.70
CA GLN A 62 -5.30 -5.64 -10.14
C GLN A 62 -5.20 -5.68 -8.61
N GLY A 63 -5.84 -6.66 -7.94
CA GLY A 63 -5.94 -6.71 -6.46
C GLY A 63 -6.91 -5.69 -5.84
N ALA A 64 -7.43 -4.74 -6.63
CA ALA A 64 -8.29 -3.65 -6.20
C ALA A 64 -9.70 -4.10 -5.76
N LEU A 65 -10.15 -5.30 -6.14
CA LEU A 65 -11.48 -5.79 -5.74
C LEU A 65 -11.51 -6.27 -4.28
N VAL A 66 -10.39 -6.75 -3.74
CA VAL A 66 -10.24 -7.12 -2.32
C VAL A 66 -10.01 -5.88 -1.45
N ALA A 67 -9.37 -4.86 -2.01
CA ALA A 67 -9.10 -3.59 -1.33
C ALA A 67 -10.36 -2.74 -1.05
N THR A 68 -11.54 -3.17 -1.51
CA THR A 68 -12.82 -2.61 -1.05
C THR A 68 -13.37 -3.26 0.23
N ARG A 69 -12.75 -4.35 0.72
CA ARG A 69 -13.10 -5.05 1.97
C ARG A 69 -12.26 -4.59 3.16
N ALA A 70 -10.98 -4.32 2.94
CA ALA A 70 -10.15 -3.65 3.91
C ALA A 70 -10.34 -2.15 3.67
N GLN A 71 -10.72 -1.36 4.66
CA GLN A 71 -10.59 0.11 4.60
C GLN A 71 -9.09 0.50 4.63
N GLU A 72 -8.27 -0.15 3.81
CA GLU A 72 -6.89 0.21 3.57
C GLU A 72 -6.89 1.05 2.31
N ASP A 73 -6.43 2.30 2.46
CA ASP A 73 -6.31 3.24 1.35
C ASP A 73 -5.49 2.58 0.24
N VAL A 74 -6.15 2.38 -0.90
CA VAL A 74 -5.53 1.79 -2.08
C VAL A 74 -4.58 2.83 -2.66
N VAL A 75 -3.33 2.78 -2.23
CA VAL A 75 -2.24 3.55 -2.83
C VAL A 75 -2.23 3.24 -4.33
N ALA A 76 -2.35 4.26 -5.17
CA ALA A 76 -2.40 4.06 -6.61
C ALA A 76 -1.17 3.27 -7.07
N ALA A 77 -1.30 2.41 -8.08
CA ALA A 77 -0.16 1.60 -8.55
C ALA A 77 1.06 2.46 -8.94
N SER A 78 0.86 3.72 -9.32
CA SER A 78 1.89 4.74 -9.54
C SER A 78 2.60 5.17 -8.25
N GLU A 79 1.85 5.40 -7.17
CA GLU A 79 2.38 5.80 -5.86
C GLU A 79 3.13 4.64 -5.20
N TYR A 80 2.64 3.40 -5.34
CA TYR A 80 3.38 2.21 -4.88
C TYR A 80 4.73 2.07 -5.57
N ARG A 81 4.78 2.29 -6.90
CA ARG A 81 6.04 2.28 -7.67
C ARG A 81 6.97 3.42 -7.26
N ALA A 82 6.43 4.62 -7.03
CA ALA A 82 7.21 5.76 -6.56
C ALA A 82 7.82 5.50 -5.19
N LEU A 83 7.04 4.96 -4.25
CA LEU A 83 7.51 4.58 -2.93
C LEU A 83 8.56 3.47 -3.00
N GLN A 84 8.36 2.47 -3.86
CA GLN A 84 9.34 1.41 -4.08
C GLN A 84 10.67 1.96 -4.64
N ALA A 85 10.62 2.96 -5.53
CA ALA A 85 11.80 3.64 -6.02
C ALA A 85 12.52 4.42 -4.90
N GLN A 86 11.78 5.10 -4.04
CA GLN A 86 12.33 5.83 -2.90
C GLN A 86 13.00 4.87 -1.90
N VAL A 87 12.40 3.71 -1.62
CA VAL A 87 13.01 2.68 -0.75
C VAL A 87 14.33 2.18 -1.34
N ARG A 88 14.42 1.96 -2.65
CA ARG A 88 15.67 1.56 -3.31
C ARG A 88 16.75 2.64 -3.16
N GLU A 89 16.39 3.90 -3.36
CA GLU A 89 17.35 5.00 -3.23
C GLU A 89 17.82 5.18 -1.79
N LEU A 90 16.92 5.08 -0.81
CA LEU A 90 17.28 5.12 0.61
C LEU A 90 18.22 3.98 0.98
N HIS A 91 17.96 2.76 0.51
CA HIS A 91 18.90 1.64 0.73
C HIS A 91 20.27 1.91 0.10
N ARG A 92 20.33 2.50 -1.10
CA ARG A 92 21.59 2.86 -1.76
C ARG A 92 22.36 3.91 -0.96
N LEU A 93 21.68 4.97 -0.50
CA LEU A 93 22.27 6.03 0.31
C LEU A 93 22.76 5.51 1.66
N LEU A 94 21.97 4.66 2.31
CA LEU A 94 22.35 4.01 3.55
C LEU A 94 23.62 3.18 3.35
N GLY A 95 23.69 2.34 2.31
CA GLY A 95 24.88 1.56 1.98
C GLY A 95 26.13 2.45 1.78
N LYS A 96 26.00 3.55 1.04
CA LYS A 96 27.10 4.52 0.86
C LYS A 96 27.55 5.11 2.19
N LYS A 97 26.62 5.50 3.05
CA LYS A 97 26.93 6.09 4.35
C LYS A 97 27.55 5.08 5.31
N THR A 98 27.10 3.83 5.30
CA THR A 98 27.74 2.75 6.07
C THR A 98 29.20 2.58 5.68
N LEU A 99 29.50 2.49 4.39
CA LEU A 99 30.88 2.39 3.90
C LEU A 99 31.73 3.60 4.31
N GLU A 100 31.20 4.81 4.17
CA GLU A 100 31.90 6.03 4.65
C GLU A 100 32.22 5.93 6.14
N THR A 101 31.28 5.49 6.97
CA THR A 101 31.52 5.35 8.42
C THR A 101 32.51 4.25 8.77
N GLU A 102 32.55 3.14 8.01
CA GLU A 102 33.53 2.07 8.21
C GLU A 102 34.94 2.54 7.86
N ILE A 103 35.11 3.21 6.71
CA ILE A 103 36.40 3.79 6.30
C ILE A 103 36.88 4.81 7.32
N LEU A 104 35.98 5.69 7.80
CA LEU A 104 36.34 6.69 8.81
C LEU A 104 36.73 6.03 10.14
N LYS A 105 36.05 4.95 10.55
CA LYS A 105 36.44 4.18 11.74
C LYS A 105 37.79 3.51 11.55
N GLU A 106 38.05 2.88 10.41
CA GLU A 106 39.34 2.26 10.10
C GLU A 106 40.47 3.30 10.08
N ALA A 107 40.24 4.46 9.46
CA ALA A 107 41.20 5.56 9.47
C ALA A 107 41.44 6.10 10.89
N LEU A 108 40.40 6.16 11.74
CA LEU A 108 40.55 6.50 13.15
C LEU A 108 41.34 5.45 13.92
N GLU A 109 41.11 4.15 13.72
CA GLU A 109 41.91 3.09 14.36
C GLU A 109 43.39 3.16 13.92
N VAL A 110 43.65 3.40 12.64
CA VAL A 110 45.00 3.60 12.10
C VAL A 110 45.66 4.86 12.67
N ALA A 111 44.92 5.97 12.76
CA ALA A 111 45.40 7.23 13.34
C ALA A 111 45.51 7.19 14.88
N ALA A 112 44.76 6.31 15.54
CA ALA A 112 44.81 6.04 16.98
C ALA A 112 45.95 5.09 17.37
N GLY A 113 46.75 4.62 16.42
CA GLY A 113 48.11 4.12 16.66
C GLY A 113 48.89 5.07 17.58
N PRO A 114 49.91 4.56 18.30
CA PRO A 114 50.16 4.64 19.75
C PRO A 114 50.06 6.05 20.41
N LYS A 115 48.96 6.79 20.21
CA LYS A 115 48.73 8.08 20.86
C LYS A 115 48.15 7.94 22.26
N LYS A 116 47.74 6.74 22.67
CA LYS A 116 47.66 6.39 24.10
C LYS A 116 49.04 6.26 24.76
N ALA A 117 50.13 6.12 23.99
CA ALA A 117 51.50 6.20 24.53
C ALA A 117 51.99 7.65 24.62
N LEU A 118 51.69 8.49 23.61
CA LEU A 118 52.14 9.90 23.59
C LEU A 118 51.31 10.85 24.46
N LEU A 119 50.03 10.56 24.72
CA LEU A 119 49.22 11.36 25.66
C LEU A 119 49.44 10.95 27.14
N ARG A 120 50.10 9.82 27.40
CA ARG A 120 50.48 9.40 28.77
C ARG A 120 51.83 9.97 29.20
N SER A 121 52.65 10.46 28.27
CA SER A 121 53.97 11.06 28.55
C SER A 121 53.94 12.57 28.77
N LEU A 122 52.81 13.25 28.56
CA LEU A 122 52.58 14.60 29.06
C LEU A 122 51.94 14.52 30.46
N SER A 123 52.64 13.83 31.37
CA SER A 123 52.46 14.08 32.80
C SER A 123 52.81 15.54 33.05
N TRP A 124 51.82 16.33 33.46
CA TRP A 124 52.02 17.69 33.93
C TRP A 124 53.14 17.70 34.96
N PRO A 125 54.17 18.55 34.83
CA PRO A 125 55.18 18.67 35.87
C PRO A 125 54.48 19.23 37.10
N LYS A 126 54.37 18.39 38.13
CA LYS A 126 54.36 18.90 39.50
C LYS A 126 55.72 19.56 39.69
N ASP A 127 55.75 20.88 39.78
CA ASP A 127 56.66 21.51 40.72
C ASP A 127 56.09 22.84 41.20
N GLY A 128 56.26 23.04 42.50
CA GLY A 128 55.66 24.12 43.27
C GLY A 128 56.36 25.46 43.11
N SER A 129 55.76 26.41 43.83
CA SER A 129 56.35 27.56 44.53
C SER A 129 55.74 28.91 44.15
N ARG A 130 54.74 29.33 44.94
CA ARG A 130 54.92 30.42 45.93
C ARG A 130 53.81 30.36 46.98
#